data_AF-A2FAN8-F1
#
_entry.id   AF-A2FAN8-F1
#
_cell.length_a   1.000
_cell.length_b   1.000
_cell.length_c   1.000
_cell.angle_alpha   90.00
_cell.angle_beta   90.00
_cell.angle_gamma   90.00
#
_symmetry.space_group_name_H-M   'P 1'
#
loop_
_entity.id
_entity.type
_entity.pdbx_description
1 polymer ?
#
loop_
_entity_poly.entity_id
_entity_poly.type
_entity_poly.pdbx_seq_one_letter_code
_entity_poly.pdbx_strand_id
1 'polypeptide(L)'
;MLSVLTLPLLIKMLPLFIKVLPLFNKVLPLLIKVLPLFIKVIPLFFKVLPLLIKMLPLLIKMLPLFNKVLPLFFKVLPLLIKMLPLFIKVLPLLLKMQLPLFNKVLPLLIKVLPLFIKVIPLFFKVLPLLIKMLPLLIKMLPLFNKVLPLFFKVLPLLIKMLPLFIKVLPLLLKMQLPLFNKVLPS
;
A
#
# COMPACT_ATOMS: atom_id res chain seq x y z
N MET A 1 9.45 -27.90 -57.13
CA MET A 1 8.33 -28.77 -56.66
C MET A 1 7.64 -28.27 -55.37
N LEU A 2 8.27 -27.45 -54.52
CA LEU A 2 7.63 -26.87 -53.32
C LEU A 2 6.50 -25.83 -53.59
N SER A 3 6.39 -25.33 -54.83
CA SER A 3 5.55 -24.16 -55.15
C SER A 3 4.08 -24.47 -55.44
N VAL A 4 3.72 -25.70 -55.82
CA VAL A 4 2.35 -26.02 -56.28
C VAL A 4 1.44 -26.42 -55.11
N LEU A 5 1.99 -27.06 -54.08
CA LEU A 5 1.26 -27.46 -52.86
C LEU A 5 1.16 -26.35 -51.80
N THR A 6 2.06 -25.36 -51.84
CA THR A 6 2.09 -24.26 -50.86
C THR A 6 1.15 -23.12 -51.22
N LEU A 7 0.93 -22.86 -52.52
CA LEU A 7 0.07 -21.78 -53.01
C LEU A 7 -1.40 -21.90 -52.57
N PRO A 8 -2.06 -23.08 -52.63
CA PRO A 8 -3.45 -23.24 -52.19
C PRO A 8 -3.60 -23.02 -50.67
N LEU A 9 -2.62 -23.50 -49.90
CA LEU A 9 -2.62 -23.41 -48.44
C LEU A 9 -2.39 -21.95 -47.99
N LEU A 10 -1.50 -21.23 -48.68
CA LEU A 10 -1.24 -19.81 -48.48
C LEU A 10 -2.47 -18.93 -48.77
N ILE A 11 -3.17 -19.19 -49.88
CA ILE A 11 -4.41 -18.49 -50.24
C ILE A 11 -5.49 -18.70 -49.18
N LYS A 12 -5.62 -19.92 -48.64
CA LYS A 12 -6.58 -20.23 -47.58
C LYS A 12 -6.26 -19.54 -46.25
N MET A 13 -4.98 -19.30 -45.95
CA MET A 13 -4.53 -18.68 -44.70
C MET A 13 -4.51 -17.14 -44.74
N LEU A 14 -4.50 -16.54 -45.93
CA LEU A 14 -4.43 -15.08 -46.13
C LEU A 14 -5.54 -14.29 -45.39
N PRO A 15 -6.83 -14.66 -45.44
CA PRO A 15 -7.89 -13.93 -44.74
C PRO A 15 -7.69 -13.95 -43.23
N LEU A 16 -7.09 -15.03 -42.70
CA LEU A 16 -6.76 -15.20 -41.30
C LEU A 16 -5.63 -14.25 -40.89
N PHE A 17 -4.58 -14.12 -41.71
CA PHE A 17 -3.48 -13.18 -41.45
C PHE A 17 -3.94 -11.71 -41.49
N ILE A 18 -4.75 -11.33 -42.49
CA ILE A 18 -5.31 -9.97 -42.61
C ILE A 18 -6.14 -9.62 -41.37
N LYS A 19 -6.89 -10.58 -40.81
CA LYS A 19 -7.67 -10.38 -39.58
C LYS A 19 -6.80 -10.26 -38.33
N VAL A 20 -5.66 -10.95 -38.27
CA VAL A 20 -4.82 -11.03 -37.06
C VAL A 20 -3.78 -9.90 -36.98
N LEU A 21 -3.29 -9.37 -38.10
CA LEU A 21 -2.27 -8.29 -38.10
C LEU A 21 -2.68 -7.05 -37.29
N PRO A 22 -3.90 -6.49 -37.46
CA PRO A 22 -4.30 -5.30 -36.72
C PRO A 22 -4.36 -5.56 -35.21
N LEU A 23 -4.66 -6.80 -34.82
CA LEU A 23 -4.64 -7.23 -33.42
C LEU A 23 -3.21 -7.25 -32.88
N PHE A 24 -2.24 -7.75 -33.65
CA PHE A 24 -0.83 -7.74 -33.28
C PHE A 24 -0.27 -6.32 -33.08
N ASN A 25 -0.57 -5.43 -34.03
CA ASN A 25 -0.16 -4.02 -33.96
C ASN A 25 -0.76 -3.28 -32.76
N LYS A 26 -1.94 -3.71 -32.28
CA LYS A 26 -2.55 -3.16 -31.06
C LYS A 26 -1.95 -3.75 -29.78
N VAL A 27 -1.72 -5.06 -29.74
CA VAL A 27 -1.31 -5.78 -28.52
C VAL A 27 0.18 -5.63 -28.19
N LEU A 28 1.07 -5.63 -29.20
CA LEU A 28 2.52 -5.54 -28.96
C LEU A 28 2.92 -4.25 -28.22
N PRO A 29 2.46 -3.04 -28.62
CA PRO A 29 2.76 -1.82 -27.86
C PRO A 29 2.21 -1.85 -26.43
N LEU A 30 1.06 -2.50 -26.20
CA LEU A 30 0.50 -2.66 -24.85
C LEU A 30 1.37 -3.58 -23.99
N LEU A 31 1.84 -4.71 -24.54
CA LEU A 31 2.77 -5.61 -23.84
C LEU A 31 4.05 -4.89 -23.42
N ILE A 32 4.64 -4.12 -24.34
CA ILE A 32 5.86 -3.32 -24.07
C ILE A 32 5.61 -2.28 -22.97
N LYS A 33 4.43 -1.65 -22.95
CA LYS A 33 4.07 -0.66 -21.92
C LYS A 33 3.80 -1.30 -20.55
N VAL A 34 3.15 -2.46 -20.51
CA VAL A 34 2.70 -3.09 -19.27
C VAL A 34 3.83 -3.85 -18.56
N LEU A 35 4.75 -4.47 -19.30
CA LEU A 35 5.82 -5.29 -18.71
C LEU A 35 6.70 -4.51 -17.70
N PRO A 36 7.20 -3.28 -18.00
CA PRO A 36 7.95 -2.48 -17.04
C PRO A 36 7.13 -2.10 -15.80
N LEU A 37 5.81 -1.92 -15.93
CA LEU A 37 4.94 -1.62 -14.78
C LEU A 37 4.89 -2.81 -13.83
N PHE A 38 4.75 -4.03 -14.34
CA PHE A 38 4.77 -5.24 -13.51
C PHE A 38 6.10 -5.38 -12.75
N ILE A 39 7.22 -5.16 -13.43
CA ILE A 39 8.57 -5.21 -12.83
C ILE A 39 8.72 -4.15 -11.73
N LYS A 40 8.15 -2.96 -11.89
CA LYS A 40 8.18 -1.89 -10.88
C LYS A 40 7.26 -2.16 -9.69
N VAL A 41 6.10 -2.77 -9.91
CA VAL A 41 5.06 -2.95 -8.88
C VAL A 41 5.36 -4.11 -7.94
N ILE A 42 5.87 -5.24 -8.44
CA ILE A 42 6.14 -6.43 -7.61
C ILE A 42 7.08 -6.13 -6.42
N PRO A 43 8.21 -5.43 -6.59
CA PRO A 43 9.07 -5.04 -5.46
C PRO A 43 8.36 -4.15 -4.42
N LEU A 44 7.42 -3.30 -4.85
CA LEU A 44 6.63 -2.48 -3.92
C LEU A 44 5.71 -3.36 -3.06
N PHE A 45 5.13 -4.42 -3.63
CA PHE A 45 4.34 -5.37 -2.86
C PHE A 45 5.16 -6.05 -1.76
N PHE A 46 6.38 -6.49 -2.09
CA PHE A 46 7.30 -7.09 -1.11
C PHE A 46 7.76 -6.12 -0.03
N LYS A 47 7.82 -4.81 -0.32
CA LYS A 47 8.12 -3.80 0.70
C LYS A 47 6.92 -3.49 1.59
N VAL A 48 5.73 -3.33 1.01
CA VAL A 48 4.54 -2.85 1.71
C VAL A 48 3.87 -3.97 2.50
N LEU A 49 3.69 -5.16 1.93
CA LEU A 49 2.94 -6.25 2.58
C LEU A 49 3.48 -6.62 3.97
N PRO A 50 4.80 -6.81 4.17
CA PRO A 50 5.35 -7.08 5.50
C PRO A 50 5.13 -5.93 6.49
N LEU A 51 5.15 -4.69 6.03
CA LEU A 51 4.87 -3.52 6.88
C LEU A 51 3.41 -3.51 7.34
N LEU A 52 2.45 -3.81 6.45
CA LEU A 52 1.04 -3.92 6.82
C LEU A 52 0.82 -5.02 7.87
N ILE A 53 1.43 -6.20 7.66
CA ILE A 53 1.36 -7.34 8.59
C ILE A 53 1.94 -6.97 9.96
N LYS A 54 3.05 -6.24 10.00
CA LYS A 54 3.68 -5.78 11.26
C LYS A 54 2.87 -4.69 11.96
N MET A 55 2.28 -3.75 11.21
CA MET A 55 1.54 -2.63 11.79
C MET A 55 0.18 -3.03 12.35
N LEU A 56 -0.52 -3.97 11.72
CA LEU A 56 -1.89 -4.32 12.10
C LEU A 56 -2.00 -4.78 13.58
N PRO A 57 -1.17 -5.72 14.09
CA PRO A 57 -1.19 -6.11 15.50
C PRO A 57 -0.84 -4.96 16.45
N LEU A 58 0.08 -4.08 16.05
CA LEU A 58 0.48 -2.92 16.86
C LEU A 58 -0.70 -1.96 17.03
N LEU A 59 -1.42 -1.64 15.96
CA LEU A 59 -2.61 -0.78 16.03
C LEU A 59 -3.71 -1.39 16.90
N ILE A 60 -3.98 -2.69 16.74
CA ILE A 60 -4.96 -3.42 17.55
C ILE A 60 -4.59 -3.39 19.03
N LYS A 61 -3.30 -3.53 19.37
CA LYS A 61 -2.82 -3.45 20.76
C LYS A 61 -2.87 -2.03 21.34
N MET A 62 -2.60 -1.02 20.52
CA MET A 62 -2.56 0.38 20.97
C MET A 62 -3.96 0.96 21.23
N LEU A 63 -4.95 0.65 20.39
CA LEU A 63 -6.31 1.19 20.55
C LEU A 63 -6.93 1.00 21.96
N PRO A 64 -6.93 -0.22 22.55
CA PRO A 64 -7.46 -0.43 23.90
C PRO A 64 -6.61 0.25 24.98
N LEU A 65 -5.30 0.41 24.78
CA LEU A 65 -4.45 1.17 25.70
C LEU A 65 -4.87 2.64 25.72
N PHE A 66 -5.12 3.23 24.55
CA PHE A 66 -5.60 4.62 24.48
C PHE A 66 -6.96 4.78 25.17
N ASN A 67 -7.89 3.86 24.92
CA ASN A 67 -9.22 3.88 25.54
C ASN A 67 -9.18 3.68 27.07
N LYS A 68 -8.19 2.95 27.60
CA LYS A 68 -8.00 2.80 29.04
C LYS A 68 -7.32 4.00 29.69
N VAL A 69 -6.32 4.57 29.03
CA VAL A 69 -5.45 5.60 29.59
C VAL A 69 -6.08 6.99 29.51
N LEU A 70 -6.73 7.34 28.40
CA LEU A 70 -7.31 8.67 28.20
C LEU A 70 -8.36 9.05 29.27
N PRO A 71 -9.30 8.17 29.68
CA PRO A 71 -10.22 8.48 30.77
C PRO A 71 -9.52 8.69 32.12
N LEU A 72 -8.39 8.00 32.38
CA LEU A 72 -7.62 8.22 33.61
C LEU A 72 -7.02 9.62 33.64
N PHE A 73 -6.53 10.12 32.50
CA PHE A 73 -6.07 11.52 32.37
C PHE A 73 -7.19 12.51 32.74
N PHE A 74 -8.41 12.31 32.23
CA PHE A 74 -9.56 13.17 32.56
C PHE A 74 -10.01 13.08 34.02
N LYS A 75 -9.82 11.93 34.69
CA LYS A 75 -10.12 11.79 36.12
C LYS A 75 -9.06 12.44 37.00
N VAL A 76 -7.78 12.26 36.67
CA VAL A 76 -6.65 12.68 37.52
C VAL A 76 -6.30 14.15 37.33
N LEU A 77 -6.35 14.69 36.11
CA LEU A 77 -5.94 16.07 35.84
C LEU A 77 -6.71 17.11 36.68
N PRO A 78 -8.06 17.06 36.77
CA PRO A 78 -8.81 18.00 37.61
C PRO A 78 -8.47 17.87 39.09
N LEU A 79 -8.17 16.66 39.57
CA LEU A 79 -7.74 16.43 40.96
C LEU A 79 -6.38 17.09 41.22
N LEU A 80 -5.40 16.91 40.32
CA LEU A 80 -4.09 17.56 40.45
C LEU A 80 -4.21 19.10 40.45
N ILE A 81 -5.06 19.66 39.58
CA ILE A 81 -5.33 21.10 39.52
C ILE A 81 -5.97 21.59 40.82
N LYS A 82 -6.94 20.87 41.38
CA LYS A 82 -7.60 21.23 42.65
C LYS A 82 -6.66 21.11 43.86
N MET A 83 -5.78 20.11 43.88
CA MET A 83 -4.88 19.87 45.00
C MET A 83 -3.72 20.86 45.05
N LEU A 84 -3.24 21.36 43.91
CA LEU A 84 -2.06 22.24 43.88
C LEU A 84 -2.23 23.52 44.72
N PRO A 85 -3.33 24.30 44.63
CA PRO A 85 -3.56 25.46 45.49
C PRO A 85 -3.69 25.11 46.97
N LEU A 86 -4.31 23.96 47.30
CA LEU A 86 -4.42 23.50 48.68
C LEU A 86 -3.03 23.21 49.26
N PHE A 87 -2.19 22.48 48.53
CA PHE A 87 -0.82 22.20 48.94
C PHE A 87 -0.02 23.50 49.17
N ILE A 88 -0.14 24.49 48.30
CA ILE A 88 0.54 25.79 48.45
C ILE A 88 0.04 26.52 49.72
N LYS A 89 -1.27 26.50 50.00
CA LYS A 89 -1.84 27.14 51.19
C LYS A 89 -1.39 26.49 52.51
N VAL A 90 -1.26 25.17 52.57
CA VAL A 90 -0.88 24.46 53.81
C VAL A 90 0.64 24.41 54.01
N LEU A 91 1.44 24.67 52.96
CA LEU A 91 2.90 24.63 53.01
C LEU A 91 3.53 25.47 54.14
N PRO A 92 3.12 26.74 54.39
CA PRO A 92 3.72 27.55 55.45
C PRO A 92 3.44 27.01 56.86
N LEU A 93 2.27 26.39 57.07
CA LEU A 93 1.88 25.80 58.35
C LEU A 93 2.70 24.53 58.65
N LEU A 94 2.99 23.74 57.60
CA LEU A 94 3.73 22.48 57.70
C LEU A 94 5.24 22.67 57.76
N LEU A 95 5.80 23.72 57.14
CA LEU A 95 7.21 24.06 57.29
C LEU A 95 7.57 24.38 58.74
N LYS A 96 6.61 24.94 59.51
CA LYS A 96 6.74 25.11 60.97
C LYS A 96 6.70 23.78 61.75
N MET A 97 6.14 22.73 61.16
CA MET A 97 5.98 21.39 61.76
C MET A 97 6.94 20.32 61.19
N GLN A 98 7.97 20.72 60.42
CA GLN A 98 9.05 19.85 59.92
C GLN A 98 8.61 18.50 59.30
N LEU A 99 7.63 18.50 58.39
CA LEU A 99 7.21 17.25 57.72
C LEU A 99 7.97 17.02 56.38
N PRO A 100 8.88 16.03 56.27
CA PRO A 100 9.68 15.81 55.05
C PRO A 100 8.87 15.29 53.84
N LEU A 101 7.67 14.76 54.06
CA LEU A 101 6.80 14.22 53.00
C LEU A 101 6.30 15.30 52.03
N PHE A 102 5.94 16.49 52.51
CA PHE A 102 5.37 17.55 51.66
C PHE A 102 6.38 18.16 50.69
N ASN A 103 7.62 18.34 51.14
CA ASN A 103 8.72 18.81 50.30
C ASN A 103 9.04 17.84 49.15
N LYS A 104 8.64 16.56 49.26
CA LYS A 104 8.77 15.58 48.17
C LYS A 104 7.56 15.59 47.22
N VAL A 105 6.35 15.74 47.74
CA VAL A 105 5.10 15.60 46.95
C VAL A 105 4.81 16.84 46.10
N LEU A 106 4.96 18.05 46.62
CA LEU A 106 4.63 19.28 45.88
C LEU A 106 5.48 19.45 44.59
N PRO A 107 6.81 19.28 44.62
CA PRO A 107 7.62 19.34 43.39
C PRO A 107 7.23 18.26 42.38
N LEU A 108 6.77 17.10 42.84
CA LEU A 108 6.32 16.00 42.00
C LEU A 108 5.00 16.36 41.30
N LEU A 109 4.06 16.96 42.01
CA LEU A 109 2.81 17.52 41.48
C LEU A 109 3.06 18.58 40.39
N ILE A 110 3.97 19.53 40.66
CA ILE A 110 4.38 20.58 39.72
C ILE A 110 5.06 19.98 38.47
N LYS A 111 5.83 18.89 38.62
CA LYS A 111 6.46 18.19 37.48
C LYS A 111 5.45 17.39 36.65
N VAL A 112 4.45 16.76 37.28
CA VAL A 112 3.51 15.86 36.59
C VAL A 112 2.42 16.63 35.85
N LEU A 113 1.94 17.76 36.38
CA LEU A 113 0.84 18.53 35.77
C LEU A 113 1.15 18.97 34.31
N PRO A 114 2.33 19.55 33.98
CA PRO A 114 2.69 19.88 32.61
C PRO A 114 2.79 18.66 31.69
N LEU A 115 3.15 17.49 32.21
CA LEU A 115 3.19 16.26 31.40
C LEU A 115 1.78 15.85 30.96
N PHE A 116 0.79 15.91 31.86
CA PHE A 116 -0.61 15.63 31.51
C PHE A 116 -1.12 16.59 30.44
N ILE A 117 -0.85 17.89 30.58
CA ILE A 117 -1.23 18.93 29.62
C ILE A 117 -0.59 18.69 28.25
N LYS A 118 0.66 18.22 28.20
CA LYS A 118 1.35 17.89 26.94
C LYS A 118 0.84 16.60 26.28
N VAL A 119 0.47 15.59 27.07
CA VAL A 119 0.11 14.26 26.56
C VAL A 119 -1.33 14.20 26.05
N ILE A 120 -2.29 14.86 26.71
CA ILE A 120 -3.71 14.80 26.31
C ILE A 120 -3.94 15.25 24.85
N PRO A 121 -3.36 16.37 24.36
CA PRO A 121 -3.49 16.76 22.96
C PRO A 121 -2.91 15.74 21.98
N LEU A 122 -1.85 15.01 22.37
CA LEU A 122 -1.28 13.94 21.54
C LEU A 122 -2.28 12.78 21.40
N PHE A 123 -3.01 12.44 22.46
CA PHE A 123 -4.06 11.41 22.39
C PHE A 123 -5.17 11.80 21.41
N PHE A 124 -5.63 13.06 21.45
CA PHE A 124 -6.63 13.55 20.51
C PHE A 124 -6.15 13.59 19.05
N LYS A 125 -4.85 13.73 18.82
CA LYS A 125 -4.27 13.64 17.46
C LYS A 125 -4.13 12.19 17.00
N VAL A 126 -3.63 11.31 17.86
CA VAL A 126 -3.25 9.94 17.49
C VAL A 126 -4.45 9.00 17.45
N LEU A 127 -5.36 9.06 18.44
CA LEU A 127 -6.48 8.11 18.53
C LEU A 127 -7.38 8.11 17.29
N PRO A 128 -7.80 9.26 16.73
CA PRO A 128 -8.58 9.28 15.49
C PRO A 128 -7.82 8.72 14.29
N LEU A 129 -6.49 8.93 14.22
CA LEU A 129 -5.65 8.36 13.17
C LEU A 129 -5.61 6.83 13.27
N LEU A 130 -5.45 6.28 14.47
CA LEU A 130 -5.48 4.82 14.70
C LEU A 130 -6.82 4.23 14.25
N ILE A 131 -7.94 4.86 14.65
CA ILE A 131 -9.29 4.42 14.28
C ILE A 131 -9.49 4.45 12.77
N LYS A 132 -8.98 5.48 12.08
CA LYS A 132 -9.07 5.58 10.61
C LYS A 132 -8.16 4.59 9.88
N MET A 133 -6.95 4.35 10.38
CA MET A 133 -5.95 3.49 9.73
C MET A 133 -6.27 2.00 9.85
N LEU A 134 -6.82 1.56 10.99
CA LEU A 134 -7.12 0.15 11.24
C LEU A 134 -8.01 -0.50 10.16
N PRO A 135 -9.19 0.04 9.80
CA PRO A 135 -10.04 -0.54 8.76
C PRO A 135 -9.39 -0.47 7.37
N LEU A 136 -8.57 0.55 7.08
CA LEU A 136 -7.84 0.63 5.81
C LEU A 136 -6.82 -0.51 5.70
N LEU A 137 -6.06 -0.78 6.75
CA LEU A 137 -5.11 -1.89 6.79
C LEU A 137 -5.78 -3.25 6.63
N ILE A 138 -6.89 -3.47 7.33
CA ILE A 138 -7.69 -4.71 7.22
C ILE A 138 -8.21 -4.90 5.80
N LYS A 139 -8.64 -3.82 5.12
CA LYS A 139 -9.10 -3.88 3.72
C LYS A 139 -7.97 -4.10 2.72
N MET A 140 -6.79 -3.53 2.96
CA MET A 140 -5.65 -3.64 2.04
C MET A 140 -5.02 -5.03 2.04
N LEU A 141 -4.89 -5.68 3.20
CA LEU A 141 -4.24 -6.99 3.30
C LEU A 141 -4.82 -8.07 2.36
N PRO A 142 -6.14 -8.31 2.28
CA PRO A 142 -6.72 -9.28 1.36
C PRO A 142 -6.58 -8.85 -0.11
N LEU A 143 -6.55 -7.54 -0.42
CA LEU A 143 -6.27 -7.05 -1.77
C LEU A 143 -4.85 -7.44 -2.19
N PHE A 144 -3.86 -7.25 -1.33
CA PHE A 144 -2.48 -7.65 -1.61
C PHE A 144 -2.37 -9.15 -1.86
N ASN A 145 -3.01 -9.97 -1.00
CA ASN A 145 -3.01 -11.43 -1.14
C ASN A 145 -3.72 -11.91 -2.41
N LYS A 146 -4.71 -11.17 -2.92
CA LYS A 146 -5.38 -11.50 -4.20
C LYS A 146 -4.57 -11.06 -5.41
N VAL A 147 -3.96 -9.88 -5.36
CA VAL A 147 -3.31 -9.25 -6.51
C VAL A 147 -1.91 -9.82 -6.74
N LEU A 148 -1.12 -10.03 -5.68
CA LEU A 148 0.27 -10.49 -5.82
C LEU A 148 0.41 -11.83 -6.57
N PRO A 149 -0.42 -12.87 -6.33
CA PRO A 149 -0.37 -14.10 -7.11
C PRO A 149 -0.74 -13.91 -8.59
N LEU A 150 -1.61 -12.95 -8.91
CA LEU A 150 -1.95 -12.63 -10.31
C LEU A 150 -0.74 -12.06 -11.04
N PHE A 151 0.06 -11.22 -10.39
CA PHE A 151 1.33 -10.73 -10.95
C PHE A 151 2.28 -11.89 -11.28
N PHE A 152 2.43 -12.86 -10.38
CA PHE A 152 3.26 -14.04 -10.63
C PHE A 152 2.74 -14.97 -11.74
N LYS A 153 1.42 -15.00 -11.96
CA LYS A 153 0.83 -15.76 -13.08
C LYS A 153 1.00 -15.04 -14.41
N VAL A 154 0.78 -13.73 -14.44
CA VAL A 154 0.73 -12.94 -15.69
C VAL A 154 2.13 -12.56 -16.17
N LEU A 155 3.05 -12.18 -15.28
CA LEU A 155 4.39 -11.70 -15.67
C LEU A 155 5.16 -12.72 -16.55
N PRO A 156 5.25 -14.01 -16.19
CA PRO A 156 5.92 -15.00 -17.04
C PRO A 156 5.26 -15.16 -18.41
N LEU A 157 3.93 -15.03 -18.49
CA LEU A 157 3.20 -15.08 -19.76
C LEU A 157 3.57 -13.88 -20.64
N LEU A 158 3.60 -12.67 -20.08
CA LEU A 158 4.01 -11.46 -20.80
C LEU A 158 5.44 -11.59 -21.34
N ILE A 159 6.37 -12.08 -20.51
CA ILE A 159 7.78 -12.32 -20.89
C ILE A 159 7.88 -13.35 -22.02
N LYS A 160 7.09 -14.44 -21.98
CA LYS A 160 7.07 -15.46 -23.03
C LYS A 160 6.43 -14.96 -24.33
N MET A 161 5.36 -14.17 -24.25
CA MET A 161 4.62 -13.70 -25.42
C MET A 161 5.33 -12.59 -26.19
N LEU A 162 6.07 -11.70 -25.50
CA LEU A 162 6.77 -10.59 -26.14
C LEU A 162 7.73 -11.02 -27.28
N PRO A 163 8.68 -11.96 -27.09
CA PRO A 163 9.57 -12.39 -28.16
C PRO A 163 8.84 -13.14 -29.28
N LEU A 164 7.74 -13.85 -28.97
CA LEU A 164 6.89 -14.48 -29.99
C LEU A 164 6.24 -13.43 -30.87
N PHE A 165 5.69 -12.36 -30.28
CA PHE A 165 5.12 -11.26 -31.04
C PHE A 165 6.14 -10.56 -31.93
N ILE A 166 7.34 -10.28 -31.39
CA ILE A 166 8.44 -9.65 -32.15
C ILE A 166 8.91 -10.54 -33.31
N LYS A 167 8.93 -11.87 -33.14
CA LYS A 167 9.32 -12.81 -34.21
C LYS A 167 8.25 -12.99 -35.29
N VAL A 168 6.97 -13.05 -34.89
CA VAL A 168 5.85 -13.34 -35.81
C VAL A 168 5.43 -12.12 -36.62
N LEU A 169 5.53 -10.92 -36.05
CA LEU A 169 5.07 -9.69 -36.72
C LEU A 169 5.77 -9.43 -38.08
N PRO A 170 7.11 -9.53 -38.21
CA PRO A 170 7.79 -9.38 -39.50
C PRO A 170 7.40 -10.45 -40.52
N LEU A 171 7.15 -11.70 -40.08
CA LEU A 171 6.71 -12.78 -40.98
C LEU A 171 5.32 -12.49 -41.56
N LEU A 172 4.43 -11.95 -40.73
CA LEU A 172 3.07 -11.61 -41.13
C LEU A 172 3.06 -10.42 -42.11
N LEU A 173 3.89 -9.41 -41.87
CA LEU A 173 4.11 -8.28 -42.80
C LEU A 173 4.71 -8.75 -44.13
N LYS A 174 5.72 -9.63 -44.08
CA LYS A 174 6.39 -10.18 -45.27
C LYS A 174 5.48 -11.09 -46.10
N MET A 175 4.46 -11.73 -45.51
CA MET A 175 3.49 -12.53 -46.26
C MET A 175 2.41 -11.68 -46.95
N GLN A 176 2.08 -10.49 -46.44
CA GLN A 176 1.13 -9.58 -47.10
C GLN A 176 1.72 -8.88 -48.34
N LEU A 177 2.96 -8.40 -48.26
CA LEU A 177 3.58 -7.54 -49.28
C LEU A 177 3.67 -8.18 -50.69
N PRO A 178 4.09 -9.44 -50.86
CA PRO A 178 4.17 -10.08 -52.18
C PRO A 178 2.81 -10.61 -52.66
N LEU A 179 1.80 -10.74 -51.79
CA LEU A 179 0.49 -11.27 -52.16
C LEU A 179 -0.50 -10.19 -52.60
N PHE A 180 -0.42 -9.00 -52.01
CA PHE A 180 -1.20 -7.85 -52.45
C PHE A 180 -0.88 -7.50 -53.91
N ASN A 181 0.41 -7.55 -54.29
CA ASN A 181 0.89 -7.32 -55.65
C ASN A 181 0.56 -8.46 -56.64
N LYS A 182 0.05 -9.61 -56.17
CA LYS A 182 -0.28 -10.77 -57.02
C LYS A 182 -1.79 -11.02 -57.18
N VAL A 183 -2.61 -10.50 -56.26
CA VAL A 183 -4.07 -10.69 -56.23
C VAL A 183 -4.84 -9.50 -56.83
N LEU A 184 -4.23 -8.30 -56.87
CA LEU A 184 -4.64 -7.24 -57.81
C LEU A 184 -3.63 -7.20 -58.97
N PRO A 185 -3.83 -7.97 -60.05
CA PRO A 185 -3.42 -7.47 -61.34
C PRO A 185 -4.35 -6.29 -61.66
N SER A 186 -3.76 -5.16 -62.05
CA SER A 186 -4.46 -4.14 -62.84
C SER A 186 -5.28 -4.78 -63.96
#